data_AF-A0A1J5R5U4-F1
#
_entry.id   AF-A0A1J5R5U4-F1
#
_cell.length_a   1.000
_cell.length_b   1.000
_cell.length_c   1.000
_cell.angle_alpha   90.00
_cell.angle_beta   90.00
_cell.angle_gamma   90.00
#
_symmetry.space_group_name_H-M   'P 1'
#
loop_
_entity.id
_entity.type
_entity.pdbx_description
1 polymer ?
#
loop_
_entity_poly.entity_id
_entity_poly.type
_entity_poly.pdbx_seq_one_letter_code
_entity_poly.pdbx_strand_id
1 'polypeptide(L)'
;MAMAAVATASARVGDAADMVKRGIISRANKLAAACGVEDGQTVAYAVELLKSAAWPHDTNMEAPVERRTFVHGVLCIGSISLGTPEDAGLVVASGSHGGATAAPMARAFRPRLVFFNDAGFGADRAGVASLPILDANGIATATVAAESACIGDGKSTLTQGIISAVNETAHRLGVRVGETALSAAQTVAGKG
;
A
#
# COMPACT_ATOMS: atom_id res chain seq x y z
N MET A 1 6.75 -8.46 -19.50
CA MET A 1 5.28 -8.31 -19.54
C MET A 1 4.94 -6.86 -19.94
N ALA A 2 3.94 -6.66 -20.81
CA ALA A 2 3.38 -5.33 -21.08
C ALA A 2 2.63 -4.82 -19.85
N MET A 3 2.92 -3.60 -19.40
CA MET A 3 2.37 -3.05 -18.16
C MET A 3 2.03 -1.57 -18.33
N ALA A 4 0.91 -1.16 -17.76
CA ALA A 4 0.50 0.23 -17.66
C ALA A 4 0.04 0.54 -16.22
N ALA A 5 0.36 1.73 -15.74
CA ALA A 5 -0.01 2.23 -14.42
C ALA A 5 -1.18 3.20 -14.54
N VAL A 6 -2.11 3.12 -13.60
CA VAL A 6 -3.30 3.97 -13.54
C VAL A 6 -3.04 5.12 -12.59
N ALA A 7 -3.44 6.34 -12.98
CA ALA A 7 -3.35 7.51 -12.12
C ALA A 7 -4.17 7.27 -10.84
N THR A 8 -3.54 7.34 -9.67
CA THR A 8 -4.23 7.06 -8.39
C THR A 8 -5.45 7.95 -8.17
N ALA A 9 -5.40 9.20 -8.64
CA ALA A 9 -6.52 10.15 -8.55
C ALA A 9 -7.73 9.78 -9.45
N SER A 10 -7.56 8.86 -10.41
CA SER A 10 -8.61 8.48 -11.36
C SER A 10 -9.41 7.24 -10.97
N ALA A 11 -8.90 6.40 -10.07
CA ALA A 11 -9.54 5.15 -9.67
C ALA A 11 -9.23 4.76 -8.22
N ARG A 12 -10.10 3.96 -7.61
CA ARG A 12 -9.90 3.43 -6.26
C ARG A 12 -8.83 2.36 -6.28
N VAL A 13 -7.75 2.56 -5.51
CA VAL A 13 -6.70 1.56 -5.36
C VAL A 13 -7.26 0.27 -4.76
N GLY A 14 -6.87 -0.87 -5.33
CA GLY A 14 -7.37 -2.18 -4.91
C GLY A 14 -8.79 -2.55 -5.41
N ASP A 15 -9.45 -1.69 -6.20
CA ASP A 15 -10.74 -1.99 -6.85
C ASP A 15 -10.56 -2.07 -8.37
N ALA A 16 -10.36 -3.29 -8.87
CA ALA A 16 -10.13 -3.53 -10.30
C ALA A 16 -11.36 -3.17 -11.17
N ALA A 17 -12.57 -3.32 -10.64
CA ALA A 17 -13.78 -2.98 -11.38
C ALA A 17 -13.90 -1.46 -11.56
N ASP A 18 -13.60 -0.69 -10.52
CA ASP A 18 -13.51 0.77 -10.58
C ASP A 18 -12.42 1.25 -11.52
N MET A 19 -11.26 0.58 -11.46
CA MET A 19 -10.12 0.85 -12.33
C MET A 19 -10.52 0.74 -13.81
N VAL A 20 -11.22 -0.33 -14.21
CA VAL A 20 -11.72 -0.47 -15.58
C VAL A 20 -12.78 0.58 -15.92
N LYS A 21 -13.68 0.88 -14.98
CA LYS A 21 -14.80 1.80 -15.20
C LYS A 21 -14.38 3.24 -15.47
N ARG A 22 -13.35 3.75 -14.78
CA ARG A 22 -13.00 5.19 -14.83
C ARG A 22 -11.51 5.51 -14.76
N GLY A 23 -10.65 4.50 -14.60
CA GLY A 23 -9.22 4.72 -14.48
C GLY A 23 -8.63 5.34 -15.75
N ILE A 24 -7.60 6.16 -15.56
CA ILE A 24 -6.83 6.80 -16.61
C ILE A 24 -5.39 6.31 -16.54
N ILE A 25 -4.84 5.90 -17.68
CA ILE A 25 -3.43 5.52 -17.81
C ILE A 25 -2.55 6.74 -17.54
N SER A 26 -1.56 6.56 -16.68
CA SER A 26 -0.59 7.61 -16.29
C SER A 26 0.82 7.30 -16.78
N ARG A 27 1.12 6.02 -16.98
CA ARG A 27 2.39 5.53 -17.53
C ARG A 27 2.15 4.20 -18.24
N ALA A 28 2.88 3.98 -19.32
CA ALA A 28 2.99 2.68 -19.97
C ALA A 28 4.47 2.31 -20.15
N ASN A 29 4.82 1.02 -20.00
CA ASN A 29 6.15 0.56 -20.37
C ASN A 29 6.26 0.40 -21.90
N LYS A 30 7.48 0.23 -22.42
CA LYS A 30 7.74 0.13 -23.88
C LYS A 30 6.91 -0.96 -24.57
N LEU A 31 6.66 -2.08 -23.88
CA LEU A 31 5.87 -3.19 -24.42
C LEU A 31 4.39 -2.83 -24.53
N ALA A 32 3.82 -2.15 -23.54
CA ALA A 32 2.45 -1.65 -23.60
C ALA A 32 2.30 -0.53 -24.64
N ALA A 33 3.28 0.39 -24.73
CA ALA A 33 3.31 1.43 -25.74
C ALA A 33 3.37 0.86 -27.18
N ALA A 34 4.08 -0.25 -27.38
CA ALA A 34 4.10 -0.95 -28.67
C ALA A 34 2.73 -1.55 -29.06
N CYS A 35 1.81 -1.72 -28.11
CA CYS A 35 0.42 -2.09 -28.37
C CYS A 35 -0.50 -0.86 -28.57
N GLY A 36 0.04 0.36 -28.52
CA GLY A 36 -0.71 1.62 -28.66
C GLY A 36 -1.20 2.23 -27.34
N VAL A 37 -0.77 1.71 -26.19
CA VAL A 37 -1.15 2.29 -24.90
C VAL A 37 -0.41 3.60 -24.67
N GLU A 38 -1.15 4.66 -24.38
CA GLU A 38 -0.64 6.01 -24.17
C GLU A 38 -1.18 6.63 -22.86
N ASP A 39 -0.44 7.59 -22.32
CA ASP A 39 -0.86 8.36 -21.15
C ASP A 39 -2.14 9.15 -21.48
N GLY A 40 -3.10 9.19 -20.55
CA GLY A 40 -4.39 9.85 -20.72
C GLY A 40 -5.51 8.95 -21.27
N GLN A 41 -5.20 7.76 -21.80
CA GLN A 41 -6.22 6.80 -22.24
C GLN A 41 -7.02 6.25 -21.05
N THR A 42 -8.27 5.83 -21.29
CA THR A 42 -9.03 5.09 -20.27
C THR A 42 -8.47 3.69 -20.13
N VAL A 43 -8.56 3.13 -18.91
CA VAL A 43 -8.17 1.74 -18.66
C VAL A 43 -8.97 0.77 -19.54
N ALA A 44 -10.28 1.01 -19.71
CA ALA A 44 -11.12 0.19 -20.59
C ALA A 44 -10.56 0.11 -22.02
N TYR A 45 -10.12 1.24 -22.58
CA TYR A 45 -9.52 1.26 -23.91
C TYR A 45 -8.13 0.60 -23.94
N ALA A 46 -7.28 0.92 -22.96
CA ALA A 46 -5.94 0.33 -22.87
C ALA A 46 -5.96 -1.19 -22.70
N VAL A 47 -6.96 -1.75 -22.01
CA VAL A 47 -7.15 -3.20 -21.88
C VAL A 47 -7.41 -3.85 -23.24
N GLU A 48 -8.19 -3.23 -24.11
CA GLU A 48 -8.43 -3.76 -25.46
C GLU A 48 -7.15 -3.78 -26.30
N LEU A 49 -6.34 -2.72 -26.19
CA LEU A 49 -5.03 -2.64 -26.86
C LEU A 49 -4.06 -3.72 -26.34
N LEU A 50 -4.01 -3.92 -25.02
CA LEU A 50 -3.12 -4.90 -24.39
C LEU A 50 -3.43 -6.36 -24.73
N LYS A 51 -4.60 -6.66 -25.31
CA LYS A 51 -4.91 -8.02 -25.82
C LYS A 51 -3.97 -8.48 -26.94
N SER A 52 -3.33 -7.55 -27.67
CA SER A 52 -2.33 -7.88 -28.68
C SER A 52 -0.92 -8.07 -28.11
N ALA A 53 -0.71 -7.83 -26.82
CA ALA A 53 0.60 -7.97 -26.20
C ALA A 53 1.02 -9.44 -26.17
N ALA A 54 2.30 -9.71 -26.41
CA ALA A 54 2.85 -11.04 -26.23
C ALA A 54 2.65 -11.48 -24.77
N TRP A 55 2.05 -12.66 -24.60
CA TRP A 55 1.90 -13.25 -23.27
C TRP A 55 3.29 -13.50 -22.67
N PRO A 56 3.55 -13.08 -21.43
CA PRO A 56 4.82 -13.36 -20.78
C PRO A 56 4.89 -14.85 -20.45
N HIS A 57 5.59 -15.61 -21.29
CA HIS A 57 5.84 -17.04 -21.09
C HIS A 57 7.12 -17.33 -20.30
N ASP A 58 7.82 -16.30 -19.83
CA ASP A 58 9.03 -16.51 -19.04
C ASP A 58 8.66 -16.98 -17.63
N THR A 59 8.66 -18.30 -17.45
CA THR A 59 8.48 -18.98 -16.17
C THR A 59 9.76 -19.02 -15.33
N ASN A 60 10.87 -18.48 -15.84
CA ASN A 60 12.17 -18.45 -15.18
C ASN A 60 12.38 -17.17 -14.35
N MET A 61 11.29 -16.49 -14.00
CA MET A 61 11.31 -15.38 -13.06
C MET A 61 11.42 -15.95 -11.65
N GLU A 62 12.54 -15.70 -10.97
CA GLU A 62 12.61 -15.95 -9.53
C GLU A 62 11.50 -15.15 -8.84
N ALA A 63 10.72 -15.84 -7.99
CA ALA A 63 9.73 -15.17 -7.17
C ALA A 63 10.43 -14.04 -6.39
N PRO A 64 9.85 -12.83 -6.31
CA PRO A 64 10.40 -11.78 -5.47
C PRO A 64 10.66 -12.33 -4.07
N VAL A 65 11.90 -12.24 -3.59
CA VAL A 65 12.23 -12.66 -2.22
C VAL A 65 11.52 -11.69 -1.28
N GLU A 66 10.39 -12.13 -0.73
CA GLU A 66 9.62 -11.36 0.24
C GLU A 66 10.43 -11.19 1.52
N ARG A 67 10.94 -9.97 1.74
CA ARG A 67 11.80 -9.66 2.89
C ARG A 67 10.95 -9.31 4.10
N ARG A 68 11.00 -10.19 5.11
CA ARG A 68 10.60 -9.92 6.49
C ARG A 68 11.84 -9.54 7.28
N THR A 69 11.86 -8.36 7.87
CA THR A 69 13.03 -7.88 8.65
C THR A 69 12.59 -7.12 9.88
N PHE A 70 13.44 -7.06 10.90
CA PHE A 70 13.24 -6.19 12.05
C PHE A 70 14.18 -5.00 11.98
N VAL A 71 13.63 -3.80 12.13
CA VAL A 71 14.39 -2.54 12.15
C VAL A 71 13.93 -1.75 13.35
N HIS A 72 14.84 -1.45 14.28
CA HIS A 72 14.51 -0.78 15.55
C HIS A 72 13.37 -1.45 16.35
N GLY A 73 13.28 -2.79 16.30
CA GLY A 73 12.21 -3.54 16.98
C GLY A 73 10.84 -3.51 16.26
N VAL A 74 10.75 -2.90 15.09
CA VAL A 74 9.55 -2.87 14.24
C VAL A 74 9.66 -3.92 13.15
N LEU A 75 8.61 -4.71 12.98
CA LEU A 75 8.50 -5.68 11.89
C LEU A 75 8.25 -4.94 10.57
N CYS A 76 9.19 -5.06 9.63
CA CYS A 76 9.11 -4.49 8.29
C CYS A 76 8.83 -5.61 7.28
N ILE A 77 7.70 -5.51 6.58
CA ILE A 77 7.25 -6.49 5.57
C ILE A 77 6.91 -5.82 4.25
N GLY A 78 7.30 -6.41 3.12
CA GLY A 78 7.00 -5.86 1.79
C GLY A 78 5.52 -5.86 1.42
N SER A 79 4.75 -6.80 1.99
CA SER A 79 3.30 -6.90 1.84
C SER A 79 2.64 -7.23 3.18
N ILE A 80 1.47 -6.64 3.44
CA ILE A 80 0.67 -6.97 4.63
C ILE A 80 0.20 -8.43 4.65
N SER A 81 0.09 -9.06 3.47
CA SER A 81 -0.25 -10.49 3.35
C SER A 81 0.79 -11.41 3.98
N LEU A 82 1.98 -10.90 4.29
CA LEU A 82 3.02 -11.67 4.94
C LEU A 82 2.77 -11.80 6.45
N GLY A 83 2.00 -10.91 7.07
CA GLY A 83 1.74 -10.94 8.50
C GLY A 83 1.10 -12.27 8.93
N THR A 84 1.59 -12.83 10.04
CA THR A 84 1.10 -14.11 10.59
C THR A 84 0.60 -13.91 12.02
N PRO A 85 -0.20 -14.84 12.58
CA PRO A 85 -0.69 -14.72 13.96
C PRO A 85 0.40 -14.54 15.02
N GLU A 86 1.64 -15.00 14.75
CA GLU A 86 2.81 -14.80 15.62
C GLU A 86 3.26 -13.33 15.70
N ASP A 87 2.84 -12.49 14.76
CA ASP A 87 3.14 -11.05 14.72
C ASP A 87 2.15 -10.21 15.57
N ALA A 88 1.28 -10.86 16.33
CA ALA A 88 0.25 -10.19 17.12
C ALA A 88 0.85 -9.22 18.15
N GLY A 89 0.24 -8.04 18.25
CA GLY A 89 0.69 -6.99 19.17
C GLY A 89 1.99 -6.28 18.78
N LEU A 90 2.64 -6.68 17.67
CA LEU A 90 3.81 -5.96 17.17
C LEU A 90 3.43 -4.61 16.54
N VAL A 91 4.41 -3.71 16.45
CA VAL A 91 4.36 -2.58 15.52
C VAL A 91 4.86 -3.08 14.16
N VAL A 92 4.11 -2.81 13.10
CA VAL A 92 4.37 -3.31 11.75
C VAL A 92 4.44 -2.17 10.75
N ALA A 93 5.52 -2.11 9.98
CA ALA A 93 5.62 -1.25 8.80
C ALA A 93 5.45 -2.11 7.54
N SER A 94 4.36 -1.88 6.82
CA SER A 94 4.02 -2.61 5.60
C SER A 94 4.31 -1.78 4.36
N GLY A 95 4.91 -2.41 3.34
CA GLY A 95 5.02 -1.85 1.99
C GLY A 95 3.68 -1.77 1.23
N SER A 96 2.58 -2.27 1.79
CA SER A 96 1.27 -2.19 1.14
C SER A 96 0.64 -0.79 1.21
N HIS A 97 -0.26 -0.50 0.29
CA HIS A 97 -1.14 0.68 0.39
C HIS A 97 -2.25 0.47 1.43
N GLY A 98 -2.79 1.55 2.00
CA GLY A 98 -3.84 1.55 3.04
C GLY A 98 -5.25 1.31 2.50
N GLY A 99 -5.37 0.54 1.41
CA GLY A 99 -6.66 0.23 0.78
C GLY A 99 -7.56 -0.63 1.66
N ALA A 100 -8.87 -0.66 1.35
CA ALA A 100 -9.83 -1.43 2.14
C ALA A 100 -9.47 -2.93 2.25
N THR A 101 -8.80 -3.48 1.22
CA THR A 101 -8.32 -4.86 1.18
C THR A 101 -7.20 -5.15 2.19
N ALA A 102 -6.48 -4.14 2.65
CA ALA A 102 -5.43 -4.28 3.67
C ALA A 102 -6.00 -4.57 5.07
N ALA A 103 -7.22 -4.08 5.35
CA ALA A 103 -7.84 -4.20 6.66
C ALA A 103 -8.07 -5.66 7.12
N PRO A 104 -8.69 -6.57 6.33
CA PRO A 104 -8.85 -7.96 6.77
C PRO A 104 -7.51 -8.68 6.99
N MET A 105 -6.47 -8.37 6.20
CA MET A 105 -5.14 -8.95 6.37
C MET A 105 -4.47 -8.50 7.68
N ALA A 106 -4.48 -7.20 7.98
CA ALA A 106 -3.98 -6.69 9.25
C ALA A 106 -4.79 -7.21 10.45
N ARG A 107 -6.12 -7.33 10.30
CA ARG A 107 -6.98 -7.87 11.35
C ARG A 107 -6.68 -9.34 11.67
N ALA A 108 -6.21 -10.13 10.72
CA ALA A 108 -5.93 -11.55 10.90
C ALA A 108 -4.86 -11.81 11.97
N PHE A 109 -3.93 -10.88 12.18
CA PHE A 109 -2.89 -11.00 13.20
C PHE A 109 -2.91 -9.90 14.26
N ARG A 110 -3.74 -8.86 14.13
CA ARG A 110 -3.98 -7.83 15.17
C ARG A 110 -2.69 -7.13 15.67
N PRO A 111 -2.00 -6.37 14.81
CA PRO A 111 -0.86 -5.57 15.24
C PRO A 111 -1.29 -4.51 16.27
N ARG A 112 -0.34 -4.06 17.08
CA ARG A 112 -0.56 -2.92 17.99
C ARG A 112 -0.61 -1.60 17.24
N LEU A 113 0.20 -1.47 16.18
CA LEU A 113 0.15 -0.38 15.20
C LEU A 113 0.61 -0.92 13.85
N VAL A 114 -0.09 -0.56 12.78
CA VAL A 114 0.34 -0.85 11.41
C VAL A 114 0.45 0.42 10.58
N PHE A 115 1.56 0.55 9.85
CA PHE A 115 1.78 1.58 8.84
C PHE A 115 1.52 1.02 7.44
N PHE A 116 0.83 1.81 6.62
CA PHE A 116 0.67 1.59 5.18
C PHE A 116 1.13 2.82 4.40
N ASN A 117 1.16 2.73 3.07
CA ASN A 117 1.30 3.88 2.19
C ASN A 117 -0.08 4.42 1.77
N ASP A 118 -0.28 5.73 1.70
CA ASP A 118 -1.58 6.30 1.30
C ASP A 118 -1.85 6.24 -0.21
N ALA A 119 -0.86 5.86 -1.03
CA ALA A 119 -0.93 5.83 -2.48
C ALA A 119 -1.44 7.16 -3.08
N GLY A 120 -1.12 8.30 -2.48
CA GLY A 120 -1.60 9.63 -2.87
C GLY A 120 -3.07 9.85 -2.56
N PHE A 121 -3.59 9.18 -1.52
CA PHE A 121 -4.99 9.03 -1.11
C PHE A 121 -5.89 8.30 -2.12
N GLY A 122 -5.60 8.41 -3.41
CA GLY A 122 -6.40 7.86 -4.50
C GLY A 122 -7.79 8.47 -4.59
N ALA A 123 -8.54 8.04 -5.61
CA ALA A 123 -9.92 8.48 -5.75
C ALA A 123 -10.77 8.03 -4.56
N ASP A 124 -11.69 8.90 -4.12
CA ASP A 124 -12.60 8.67 -2.98
C ASP A 124 -11.86 8.33 -1.68
N ARG A 125 -10.60 8.75 -1.54
CA ARG A 125 -9.72 8.43 -0.41
C ARG A 125 -9.47 6.92 -0.25
N ALA A 126 -9.57 6.14 -1.33
CA ALA A 126 -9.42 4.69 -1.28
C ALA A 126 -8.08 4.21 -0.72
N GLY A 127 -7.00 4.97 -0.88
CA GLY A 127 -5.68 4.63 -0.37
C GLY A 127 -5.54 4.70 1.15
N VAL A 128 -6.52 5.27 1.85
CA VAL A 128 -6.59 5.28 3.32
C VAL A 128 -7.86 4.62 3.85
N ALA A 129 -8.58 3.85 3.01
CA ALA A 129 -9.85 3.24 3.38
C ALA A 129 -9.74 2.19 4.50
N SER A 130 -8.55 1.67 4.78
CA SER A 130 -8.33 0.76 5.92
C SER A 130 -8.46 1.44 7.28
N LEU A 131 -8.21 2.75 7.39
CA LEU A 131 -8.19 3.48 8.66
C LEU A 131 -9.50 3.33 9.45
N PRO A 132 -10.68 3.71 8.93
CA PRO A 132 -11.93 3.56 9.67
C PRO A 132 -12.32 2.09 9.91
N ILE A 133 -11.94 1.18 9.00
CA ILE A 133 -12.24 -0.26 9.15
C ILE A 133 -11.45 -0.86 10.32
N LEU A 134 -10.16 -0.56 10.40
CA LEU A 134 -9.28 -1.04 11.47
C LEU A 134 -9.54 -0.33 12.79
N ASP A 135 -9.97 0.94 12.76
CA ASP A 135 -10.38 1.66 13.95
C ASP A 135 -11.57 1.01 14.65
N ALA A 136 -12.58 0.58 13.88
CA ALA A 136 -13.72 -0.18 14.39
C ALA A 136 -13.32 -1.53 15.03
N ASN A 137 -12.09 -2.02 14.78
CA ASN A 137 -11.53 -3.22 15.39
C ASN A 137 -10.53 -2.93 16.52
N GLY A 138 -10.37 -1.67 16.90
CA GLY A 138 -9.43 -1.20 17.93
C GLY A 138 -7.96 -1.38 17.54
N ILE A 139 -7.66 -1.42 16.24
CA ILE A 139 -6.30 -1.57 15.72
C ILE A 139 -5.78 -0.18 15.33
N ALA A 140 -4.67 0.24 15.92
CA ALA A 140 -4.05 1.50 15.54
C ALA A 140 -3.51 1.41 14.11
N THR A 141 -3.82 2.40 13.29
CA THR A 141 -3.38 2.44 11.89
C THR A 141 -2.99 3.85 11.50
N ALA A 142 -1.87 3.95 10.80
CA ALA A 142 -1.42 5.17 10.16
C ALA A 142 -1.02 4.88 8.71
N THR A 143 -1.10 5.89 7.85
CA THR A 143 -0.52 5.86 6.51
C THR A 143 0.61 6.86 6.41
N VAL A 144 1.61 6.56 5.59
CA VAL A 144 2.65 7.49 5.18
C VAL A 144 2.35 8.03 3.79
N ALA A 145 2.82 9.25 3.52
CA ALA A 145 2.66 9.91 2.24
C ALA A 145 3.38 9.14 1.13
N ALA A 146 2.71 8.92 -0.01
CA ALA A 146 3.28 8.20 -1.14
C ALA A 146 4.60 8.77 -1.66
N GLU A 147 4.81 10.08 -1.56
CA GLU A 147 6.05 10.77 -1.92
C GLU A 147 7.20 10.55 -0.92
N SER A 148 6.91 10.04 0.28
CA SER A 148 7.91 9.89 1.36
C SER A 148 8.53 8.50 1.46
N ALA A 149 7.85 7.47 0.94
CA ALA A 149 8.30 6.08 1.07
C ALA A 149 7.85 5.20 -0.11
N CYS A 150 8.63 4.19 -0.42
CA CYS A 150 8.38 3.26 -1.52
C CYS A 150 7.28 2.24 -1.17
N ILE A 151 6.24 2.17 -2.01
CA ILE A 151 5.30 1.04 -2.01
C ILE A 151 6.08 -0.25 -2.35
N GLY A 152 5.79 -1.33 -1.64
CA GLY A 152 6.48 -2.62 -1.71
C GLY A 152 7.66 -2.77 -0.74
N ASP A 153 8.04 -1.70 -0.01
CA ASP A 153 9.15 -1.70 0.93
C ASP A 153 8.72 -1.24 2.34
N GLY A 154 8.55 -2.21 3.25
CA GLY A 154 8.22 -1.95 4.65
C GLY A 154 9.34 -1.21 5.42
N LYS A 155 10.61 -1.40 5.03
CA LYS A 155 11.73 -0.67 5.64
C LYS A 155 11.70 0.79 5.23
N SER A 156 11.49 1.08 3.94
CA SER A 156 11.30 2.45 3.45
C SER A 156 10.13 3.13 4.17
N THR A 157 8.99 2.43 4.32
CA THR A 157 7.82 2.90 5.07
C THR A 157 8.19 3.32 6.49
N LEU A 158 9.00 2.54 7.20
CA LEU A 158 9.44 2.88 8.55
C LEU A 158 10.45 4.04 8.59
N THR A 159 11.51 3.95 7.80
CA THR A 159 12.70 4.80 7.99
C THR A 159 12.63 6.14 7.26
N GLN A 160 11.76 6.25 6.25
CA GLN A 160 11.62 7.46 5.42
C GLN A 160 10.21 8.04 5.47
N GLY A 161 9.22 7.21 5.81
CA GLY A 161 7.81 7.59 5.75
C GLY A 161 7.44 8.74 6.68
N ILE A 162 6.69 9.70 6.13
CA ILE A 162 6.05 10.79 6.87
C ILE A 162 4.56 10.51 6.95
N ILE A 163 4.00 10.52 8.16
CA ILE A 163 2.60 10.16 8.38
C ILE A 163 1.66 11.16 7.70
N SER A 164 0.78 10.67 6.83
CA SER A 164 -0.20 11.47 6.09
C SER A 164 -1.62 11.36 6.63
N ALA A 165 -1.97 10.25 7.27
CA ALA A 165 -3.25 10.09 7.96
C ALA A 165 -3.14 9.08 9.11
N VAL A 166 -4.03 9.22 10.08
CA VAL A 166 -4.12 8.37 11.27
C VAL A 166 -5.57 8.07 11.57
N ASN A 167 -5.87 6.90 12.12
CA ASN A 167 -7.16 6.64 12.73
C ASN A 167 -7.20 7.09 14.21
N GLU A 168 -8.40 7.12 14.80
CA GLU A 168 -8.58 7.57 16.18
C GLU A 168 -7.83 6.71 17.20
N THR A 169 -7.74 5.40 16.96
CA THR A 169 -6.97 4.47 17.81
C THR A 169 -5.48 4.83 17.81
N ALA A 170 -4.87 5.08 16.66
CA ALA A 170 -3.49 5.54 16.58
C ALA A 170 -3.31 6.93 17.20
N HIS A 171 -4.26 7.84 16.97
CA HIS A 171 -4.24 9.17 17.55
C HIS A 171 -4.25 9.14 19.09
N ARG A 172 -5.07 8.28 19.72
CA ARG A 172 -5.06 8.06 21.18
C ARG A 172 -3.73 7.49 21.69
N LEU A 173 -3.03 6.69 20.88
CA LEU A 173 -1.69 6.20 21.19
C LEU A 173 -0.59 7.25 20.97
N GLY A 174 -0.93 8.48 20.57
CA GLY A 174 0.02 9.59 20.44
C GLY A 174 0.56 9.79 19.02
N VAL A 175 0.10 8.99 18.04
CA VAL A 175 0.52 9.14 16.64
C VAL A 175 -0.14 10.39 16.04
N ARG A 176 0.59 11.16 15.24
CA ARG A 176 0.18 12.44 14.64
C ARG A 176 0.56 12.50 13.17
N VAL A 177 -0.25 13.20 12.39
CA VAL A 177 0.08 13.53 10.99
C VAL A 177 1.29 14.48 10.97
N GLY A 178 2.21 14.26 10.03
CA GLY A 178 3.41 15.07 9.81
C GLY A 178 4.66 14.58 10.54
N GLU A 179 4.55 13.67 11.51
CA GLU A 179 5.74 13.04 12.13
C GLU A 179 6.27 11.86 11.30
N THR A 180 7.51 11.44 11.59
CA THR A 180 8.11 10.26 10.94
C THR A 180 7.48 8.97 11.46
N ALA A 181 7.31 7.96 10.59
CA ALA A 181 6.82 6.65 10.98
C ALA A 181 7.68 6.00 12.08
N LEU A 182 9.00 6.19 12.05
CA LEU A 182 9.90 5.71 13.10
C LEU A 182 9.62 6.35 14.47
N SER A 183 9.40 7.66 14.53
CA SER A 183 9.08 8.36 15.78
C SER A 183 7.73 7.91 16.35
N ALA A 184 6.72 7.74 15.48
CA ALA A 184 5.43 7.18 15.89
C ALA A 184 5.55 5.74 16.41
N ALA A 185 6.36 4.90 15.74
CA ALA A 185 6.61 3.53 16.16
C ALA A 185 7.24 3.47 17.56
N GLN A 186 8.24 4.32 17.82
CA GLN A 186 8.87 4.47 19.14
C GLN A 186 7.87 4.93 20.21
N THR A 187 7.02 5.90 19.87
CA THR A 187 5.96 6.40 20.76
C THR A 187 5.00 5.29 21.18
N VAL A 188 4.59 4.42 20.26
CA VAL A 188 3.68 3.31 20.57
C VAL A 188 4.38 2.18 21.32
N ALA A 189 5.64 1.89 21.00
CA ALA A 189 6.46 0.88 21.70
C ALA A 189 6.72 1.26 23.16
N GLY A 190 6.93 2.55 23.46
CA GLY A 190 7.15 3.05 24.83
C GLY A 190 5.92 3.06 25.74
N LYS A 191 4.73 2.73 25.20
CA LYS A 191 3.47 2.65 25.96
C LYS A 191 3.09 1.20 26.34
N GLY A 192 4.04 0.27 26.18
CA GLY A 192 3.92 -1.15 26.51
C GLY A 192 3.91 -1.41 28.00
#